data_AF-A0A075N279-F1
#
_entry.id   AF-A0A075N279-F1
#
_cell.length_a   1.000
_cell.length_b   1.000
_cell.length_c   1.000
_cell.angle_alpha   90.00
_cell.angle_beta   90.00
_cell.angle_gamma   90.00
#
_symmetry.space_group_name_H-M   'P 1'
#
loop_
_entity.id
_entity.type
_entity.pdbx_description
1 polymer ?
#
loop_
_entity_poly.entity_id
_entity_poly.type
_entity_poly.pdbx_seq_one_letter_code
_entity_poly.pdbx_strand_id
1 'polypeptide(L)'
;MEGEEVEENAAPFSRILVAVDNSKRAIRAFDYAIRLSMLAPYRAATISVVYAVTPPVAGEEGVPAPKLIESLRKEGEQLIAQLKLLAQTQLAVRAGVTTR
;
A
#
# COMPACT_ATOMS: atom_id res chain seq x y z
N MET A 1 -13.14 23.32 38.37
CA MET A 1 -13.49 22.60 37.12
C MET A 1 -12.17 22.35 36.42
N GLU A 2 -11.58 21.20 36.69
CA GLU A 2 -10.45 20.71 35.92
C GLU A 2 -11.00 20.30 34.57
N GLY A 3 -10.48 20.90 33.49
CA GLY A 3 -10.81 20.49 32.15
C GLY A 3 -10.26 19.10 31.95
N GLU A 4 -11.13 18.12 31.75
CA GLU A 4 -10.73 16.82 31.20
C GLU A 4 -10.04 17.10 29.87
N GLU A 5 -8.72 16.92 29.85
CA GLU A 5 -7.97 16.78 28.61
C GLU A 5 -8.58 15.57 27.90
N VAL A 6 -9.38 15.83 26.88
CA VAL A 6 -9.80 14.82 25.94
C VAL A 6 -8.52 14.31 25.32
N GLU A 7 -8.05 13.13 25.74
CA GLU A 7 -7.03 12.38 25.01
C GLU A 7 -7.51 12.32 23.56
N GLU A 8 -6.90 13.15 22.70
CA GLU A 8 -7.01 12.97 21.27
C GLU A 8 -6.60 11.52 21.05
N ASN A 9 -7.58 10.67 20.70
CA ASN A 9 -7.38 9.26 20.40
C ASN A 9 -6.41 9.18 19.23
N ALA A 10 -5.11 9.24 19.54
CA ALA A 10 -4.06 9.25 18.57
C ALA A 10 -4.13 7.93 17.83
N ALA A 11 -4.05 8.01 16.51
CA ALA A 11 -4.02 6.83 15.68
C ALA A 11 -2.98 5.84 16.22
N PRO A 12 -3.32 4.54 16.41
CA PRO A 12 -2.37 3.54 16.90
C PRO A 12 -1.09 3.46 16.07
N PHE A 13 -1.18 3.89 14.81
CA PHE A 13 -0.04 4.11 13.91
C PHE A 13 -0.38 5.20 12.88
N SER A 14 0.64 5.94 12.47
CA SER A 14 0.55 6.99 11.43
C SER A 14 0.95 6.50 10.03
N ARG A 15 1.42 5.26 9.92
CA ARG A 15 1.90 4.68 8.65
C ARG A 15 1.50 3.21 8.52
N ILE A 16 1.10 2.82 7.31
CA ILE A 16 0.83 1.44 6.92
C ILE A 16 1.82 1.06 5.83
N LEU A 17 2.66 0.07 6.09
CA LEU A 17 3.56 -0.51 5.09
C LEU A 17 2.91 -1.75 4.49
N VAL A 18 2.77 -1.78 3.16
CA VAL A 18 2.23 -2.93 2.43
C VAL A 18 3.32 -3.48 1.52
N ALA A 19 3.84 -4.66 1.87
CA ALA A 19 4.68 -5.42 0.95
C ALA A 19 3.78 -6.09 -0.08
N VAL A 20 4.08 -5.86 -1.36
CA VAL A 20 3.32 -6.42 -2.48
C VAL A 20 4.21 -7.22 -3.40
N ASP A 21 3.62 -8.27 -3.96
CA ASP A 21 4.12 -9.03 -5.09
C ASP A 21 2.99 -9.13 -6.14
N ASN A 22 3.22 -9.86 -7.22
CA ASN A 22 2.19 -10.12 -8.24
C ASN A 22 1.12 -11.14 -7.82
N SER A 23 1.05 -11.50 -6.53
CA SER A 23 0.03 -12.40 -6.02
C SER A 23 -1.28 -11.68 -5.76
N LYS A 24 -2.39 -12.40 -5.95
CA LYS A 24 -3.73 -11.93 -5.57
C LYS A 24 -3.84 -11.63 -4.06
N ARG A 25 -2.99 -12.25 -3.23
CA ARG A 25 -3.00 -12.06 -1.77
C ARG A 25 -2.43 -10.69 -1.40
N ALA A 26 -1.33 -10.29 -2.04
CA ALA A 26 -0.74 -8.96 -1.87
C ALA A 26 -1.71 -7.84 -2.29
N ILE A 27 -2.40 -8.00 -3.42
CA ILE A 27 -3.40 -7.02 -3.87
C ILE A 27 -4.53 -6.87 -2.84
N ARG A 28 -5.02 -7.99 -2.27
CA ARG A 28 -6.03 -7.94 -1.21
C ARG A 28 -5.53 -7.29 0.08
N ALA A 29 -4.25 -7.48 0.42
CA ALA A 29 -3.65 -6.81 1.57
C ALA A 29 -3.59 -5.28 1.35
N PHE A 30 -3.26 -4.85 0.13
CA PHE A 30 -3.34 -3.43 -0.24
C PHE A 30 -4.77 -2.88 -0.15
N ASP A 31 -5.77 -3.60 -0.69
CA ASP A 31 -7.18 -3.20 -0.55
C ASP A 31 -7.59 -3.05 0.92
N TYR A 32 -7.14 -3.97 1.78
CA TYR A 32 -7.41 -3.88 3.21
C TYR A 32 -6.74 -2.67 3.86
N ALA A 33 -5.49 -2.35 3.48
CA ALA A 33 -4.78 -1.17 3.96
C ALA A 33 -5.52 0.13 3.61
N ILE A 34 -6.07 0.23 2.40
CA ILE A 34 -6.90 1.38 1.96
C ILE A 34 -8.17 1.50 2.83
N ARG A 35 -8.84 0.38 3.11
CA ARG A 35 -10.03 0.39 3.99
C ARG A 35 -9.67 0.76 5.42
N LEU A 36 -8.54 0.26 5.91
CA LEU A 36 -8.05 0.52 7.25
C LEU A 36 -7.75 2.02 7.41
N SER A 37 -7.07 2.64 6.44
CA SER A 37 -6.78 4.08 6.43
C SER A 37 -8.02 4.97 6.30
N MET A 38 -9.20 4.41 6.08
CA MET A 38 -10.46 5.17 6.07
C MET A 38 -11.16 5.17 7.44
N LEU A 39 -10.80 4.27 8.35
CA LEU A 39 -11.43 4.22 9.67
C LEU A 39 -10.97 5.42 10.51
N ALA A 40 -11.86 5.91 11.38
CA ALA A 40 -11.62 7.08 12.23
C ALA A 40 -10.24 7.08 12.93
N PRO A 41 -9.79 5.99 13.58
CA PRO A 41 -8.48 5.98 14.25
C PRO A 41 -7.29 5.92 13.27
N TYR A 42 -7.47 5.78 11.96
CA TYR A 42 -6.36 5.65 11.01
C TYR A 42 -6.48 6.62 9.83
N ARG A 43 -7.38 7.61 9.91
CA ARG A 43 -7.75 8.46 8.77
C ARG A 43 -6.59 9.28 8.19
N ALA A 44 -5.58 9.54 9.02
CA ALA A 44 -4.35 10.24 8.66
C ALA A 44 -3.17 9.28 8.34
N ALA A 45 -3.40 7.97 8.36
CA ALA A 45 -2.32 7.01 8.14
C ALA A 45 -1.84 7.05 6.70
N THR A 46 -0.53 7.26 6.52
CA THR A 46 0.11 7.22 5.19
C THR A 46 0.35 5.78 4.78
N ILE A 47 -0.09 5.38 3.59
CA ILE A 47 0.18 4.06 3.03
C ILE A 47 1.46 4.12 2.19
N SER A 48 2.44 3.29 2.53
CA SER A 48 3.65 3.05 1.74
C SER A 48 3.62 1.65 1.16
N VAL A 49 3.88 1.52 -0.14
CA VAL A 49 3.86 0.25 -0.86
C VAL A 49 5.28 -0.09 -1.28
N VAL A 50 5.69 -1.33 -1.03
CA VAL A 50 7.01 -1.84 -1.41
C VAL A 50 6.82 -3.11 -2.23
N TYR A 51 7.39 -3.15 -3.45
CA TYR A 51 7.40 -4.35 -4.26
C TYR A 51 8.52 -5.28 -3.78
N ALA A 52 8.14 -6.44 -3.24
CA ALA A 52 9.06 -7.40 -2.66
C ALA A 52 9.42 -8.47 -3.71
N VAL A 53 10.72 -8.65 -3.93
CA VAL A 53 11.26 -9.66 -4.86
C VAL A 53 12.18 -10.59 -4.10
N THR A 54 12.04 -11.89 -4.34
CA THR A 54 13.05 -12.86 -3.92
C THR A 54 14.08 -12.94 -5.04
N PRO A 55 15.35 -12.57 -4.81
CA PRO A 55 16.36 -12.70 -5.84
C PRO A 55 16.52 -14.19 -6.19
N PRO A 56 16.68 -14.55 -7.47
CA PRO A 56 17.01 -15.93 -7.82
C PRO A 56 18.35 -16.30 -7.21
N VAL A 57 18.45 -17.54 -6.74
CA VAL A 57 19.68 -18.09 -6.19
C VAL A 57 20.74 -18.06 -7.29
N ALA A 58 21.93 -17.54 -6.99
CA ALA A 58 23.05 -17.50 -7.93
C ALA A 58 23.33 -18.92 -8.45
N GLY A 59 22.95 -19.21 -9.69
CA GLY A 59 23.12 -20.53 -10.30
C GLY A 59 21.98 -20.97 -11.24
N GLU A 60 20.76 -20.44 -11.08
CA GLU A 60 19.65 -20.77 -11.99
C GLU A 60 19.58 -19.78 -13.17
N GLU A 61 20.05 -20.27 -14.32
CA GLU A 61 19.80 -19.81 -15.69
C GLU A 61 19.98 -18.31 -16.04
N GLY A 62 21.17 -17.99 -16.55
CA GLY A 62 21.35 -17.29 -17.84
C GLY A 62 21.04 -15.80 -17.96
N VAL A 63 20.26 -15.18 -17.07
CA VAL A 63 19.96 -13.75 -17.13
C VAL A 63 21.03 -12.96 -16.36
N PRO A 64 21.76 -12.03 -17.00
CA PRO A 64 22.70 -11.16 -16.30
C PRO A 64 21.99 -10.41 -15.17
N ALA A 65 22.55 -10.45 -13.96
CA ALA A 65 21.97 -9.83 -12.76
C ALA A 65 21.48 -8.37 -12.98
N PRO A 66 22.19 -7.51 -13.73
CA PRO A 66 21.70 -6.14 -14.01
C PRO A 66 20.39 -6.11 -14.82
N LYS A 67 20.25 -7.00 -15.82
CA LYS A 67 19.04 -7.07 -16.65
C LYS A 67 17.85 -7.58 -15.84
N LEU A 68 18.09 -8.54 -14.95
CA LEU A 68 17.07 -9.04 -14.05
C LEU A 68 16.58 -7.96 -13.08
N ILE A 69 17.51 -7.24 -12.44
CA ILE A 69 17.17 -6.13 -11.53
C ILE A 69 16.34 -5.07 -12.26
N GLU A 70 16.71 -4.74 -13.50
CA GLU A 70 15.96 -3.80 -14.34
C GLU A 70 14.53 -4.27 -14.61
N SER A 71 14.35 -5.53 -15.00
CA SER A 71 13.03 -6.12 -15.26
C SER A 71 12.16 -6.13 -14.01
N LEU A 72 12.71 -6.57 -12.87
CA LEU A 72 12.02 -6.59 -11.58
C LEU A 72 11.62 -5.19 -11.12
N ARG A 73 12.47 -4.18 -11.38
CA ARG A 73 12.14 -2.78 -11.07
C ARG A 73 10.95 -2.29 -11.90
N LYS A 74 10.97 -2.52 -13.22
CA LYS A 74 9.88 -2.12 -14.11
C LYS A 74 8.57 -2.81 -13.75
N GLU A 75 8.62 -4.09 -13.42
CA GLU A 75 7.46 -4.86 -12.95
C GLU A 75 6.88 -4.25 -11.66
N GLY A 76 7.75 -3.96 -10.68
CA GLY A 76 7.34 -3.31 -9.44
C GLY A 76 6.75 -1.92 -9.63
N GLU A 77 7.37 -1.09 -10.48
CA GLU A 77 6.87 0.25 -10.82
C GLU A 77 5.47 0.18 -11.47
N GLN A 78 5.27 -0.75 -12.40
CA GLN A 78 3.97 -0.97 -13.05
C GLN A 78 2.90 -1.39 -12.05
N LEU A 79 3.19 -2.35 -11.17
CA LEU A 79 2.25 -2.79 -10.15
C LEU A 79 1.90 -1.65 -9.20
N ILE A 80 2.90 -0.91 -8.70
CA ILE A 80 2.68 0.23 -7.79
C ILE A 80 1.83 1.31 -8.47
N ALA A 81 2.04 1.58 -9.76
CA ALA A 81 1.23 2.52 -10.52
C ALA A 81 -0.25 2.06 -10.62
N GLN A 82 -0.48 0.77 -10.89
CA GLN A 82 -1.84 0.20 -10.92
C GLN A 82 -2.53 0.30 -9.55
N LEU A 83 -1.82 -0.01 -8.46
CA LEU A 83 -2.35 0.08 -7.10
C LEU A 83 -2.69 1.53 -6.71
N LYS A 84 -1.85 2.50 -7.13
CA LYS A 84 -2.16 3.94 -6.94
C LYS A 84 -3.45 4.34 -7.65
N LEU A 85 -3.63 3.93 -8.90
CA LEU A 85 -4.85 4.25 -9.67
C LEU A 85 -6.10 3.64 -9.01
N LEU A 86 -5.99 2.40 -8.55
CA LEU A 86 -7.06 1.70 -7.84
C LEU A 86 -7.42 2.42 -6.53
N ALA A 87 -6.43 2.84 -5.74
CA ALA A 87 -6.64 3.61 -4.52
C ALA A 87 -7.37 4.93 -4.78
N GLN A 88 -6.93 5.71 -5.78
CA GLN A 88 -7.58 6.96 -6.18
C GLN A 88 -9.05 6.73 -6.58
N THR A 89 -9.31 5.67 -7.34
CA THR A 89 -10.67 5.31 -7.77
C THR A 89 -11.56 4.96 -6.57
N GLN A 90 -11.07 4.13 -5.63
CA GLN A 90 -11.83 3.74 -4.44
C GLN A 90 -12.14 4.94 -3.53
N LEU A 91 -11.18 5.87 -3.37
CA LEU A 91 -11.36 7.09 -2.60
C LEU A 91 -12.38 8.04 -3.27
N ALA A 92 -12.29 8.21 -4.59
CA ALA A 92 -13.19 9.09 -5.35
C ALA A 92 -14.64 8.57 -5.36
N VAL A 93 -14.86 7.27 -5.57
CA VAL A 93 -16.19 6.66 -5.55
C VAL A 93 -16.87 6.90 -4.20
N ARG A 94 -16.15 6.74 -3.07
CA ARG A 94 -16.76 6.99 -1.76
C ARG A 94 -17.04 8.46 -1.49
N ALA A 95 -16.16 9.37 -1.89
CA ALA A 95 -16.41 10.81 -1.75
C ALA A 95 -17.69 11.24 -2.50
N GLY A 96 -17.94 10.67 -3.68
CA GLY A 96 -19.14 10.93 -4.48
C GLY A 96 -20.41 10.22 -3.99
N VAL A 97 -20.30 9.16 -3.18
CA VAL A 97 -21.45 8.50 -2.53
C VAL A 97 -21.95 9.30 -1.32
N THR A 98 -21.10 10.11 -0.69
CA THR A 98 -21.48 11.00 0.43
C THR A 98 -22.20 12.29 0.03
N THR A 99 -22.38 12.58 -1.27
CA THR A 99 -23.01 13.82 -1.77
C THR A 99 -24.40 13.64 -2.40
N ARG A 100 -25.09 12.52 -2.14
CA ARG A 100 -26.49 12.31 -2.55
C ARG A 100 -27.42 12.11 -1.36
#